data_AF-A0A3D1CIJ5-F1
#
_entry.id   AF-A0A3D1CIJ5-F1
#
_cell.length_a   1.000
_cell.length_b   1.000
_cell.length_c   1.000
_cell.angle_alpha   90.00
_cell.angle_beta   90.00
_cell.angle_gamma   90.00
#
_symmetry.space_group_name_H-M   'P 1'
#
loop_
_entity.id
_entity.type
_entity.pdbx_description
1 polymer ?
#
loop_
_entity_poly.entity_id
_entity_poly.type
_entity_poly.pdbx_seq_one_letter_code
_entity_poly.pdbx_strand_id
1 'polypeptide(L)' 'MSAAHDYISPDQARTLYGLACERIKRSPDKDAYGFFDNDKKSWESLTWQQVADEITHWQQALQQENLR' A
#
# COMPACT_ATOMS: atom_id res chain seq x y z
N MET A 1 -5.90 26.63 -2.52
CA MET A 1 -4.51 26.23 -2.24
C MET A 1 -4.26 24.94 -2.99
N SER A 2 -3.41 24.90 -4.01
CA SER A 2 -3.06 23.61 -4.64
C SER A 2 -2.27 22.81 -3.62
N ALA A 3 -2.74 21.62 -3.26
CA ALA A 3 -1.96 20.71 -2.42
C ALA A 3 -0.62 20.45 -3.14
N ALA A 4 0.50 20.68 -2.47
CA ALA A 4 1.80 20.32 -2.99
C ALA A 4 1.81 18.80 -3.22
N HIS A 5 2.14 18.37 -4.43
CA HIS A 5 2.24 16.95 -4.75
C HIS A 5 3.46 16.35 -4.01
N ASP A 6 3.20 15.35 -3.18
CA ASP A 6 4.25 14.59 -2.47
C ASP A 6 4.79 13.47 -3.37
N TYR A 7 5.78 13.81 -4.19
CA TYR A 7 6.44 12.88 -5.09
C TYR A 7 7.55 12.09 -4.37
N ILE A 8 7.73 10.84 -4.78
CA ILE A 8 8.84 9.97 -4.39
C ILE A 8 9.66 9.73 -5.65
N SER A 9 10.94 10.10 -5.64
CA SER A 9 11.80 9.93 -6.81
C SER A 9 12.19 8.46 -7.01
N PRO A 10 12.52 8.04 -8.24
CA PRO A 10 13.06 6.71 -8.50
C PRO A 10 14.34 6.42 -7.70
N ASP A 11 15.22 7.41 -7.52
CA ASP A 11 16.46 7.26 -6.74
C ASP A 11 16.18 6.96 -5.26
N GLN A 12 15.13 7.57 -4.71
CA GLN A 12 14.69 7.30 -3.34
C GLN A 12 14.02 5.92 -3.22
N ALA A 13 13.12 5.59 -4.15
CA ALA A 13 12.37 4.34 -4.12
C ALA A 13 13.24 3.10 -4.42
N ARG A 14 14.16 3.21 -5.38
CA ARG A 14 15.05 2.17 -5.94
C ARG A 14 14.38 0.95 -6.56
N THR A 15 13.23 0.53 -6.05
CA THR A 15 12.41 -0.58 -6.55
C THR A 15 10.93 -0.22 -6.41
N LEU A 16 10.04 -0.96 -7.08
CA LEU A 16 8.59 -0.79 -6.89
C LEU A 16 8.17 -1.06 -5.44
N TYR A 17 8.78 -2.05 -4.79
CA TYR A 17 8.53 -2.31 -3.36
C TYR A 17 9.02 -1.15 -2.49
N GLY A 18 10.20 -0.59 -2.76
CA GLY A 18 10.71 0.56 -2.04
C GLY A 18 9.85 1.82 -2.24
N LEU A 19 9.24 2.00 -3.42
CA LEU A 19 8.22 3.04 -3.64
C LEU A 19 7.01 2.83 -2.72
N ALA A 20 6.51 1.60 -2.61
CA ALA A 20 5.41 1.27 -1.71
C ALA A 20 5.78 1.53 -0.24
N CYS A 21 6.96 1.09 0.21
CA CYS A 21 7.44 1.36 1.57
C CYS A 21 7.51 2.86 1.89
N GLU A 22 8.07 3.66 0.98
CA GLU A 22 8.16 5.12 1.16
C GLU A 22 6.78 5.77 1.21
N ARG A 23 5.82 5.34 0.37
CA ARG A 23 4.44 5.84 0.40
C ARG A 23 3.74 5.47 1.70
N ILE A 24 3.85 4.22 2.15
CA ILE A 24 3.28 3.74 3.42
C ILE A 24 3.83 4.58 4.58
N LYS A 25 5.15 4.81 4.63
CA LYS A 25 5.80 5.59 5.68
C LYS A 25 5.31 7.04 5.74
N ARG A 26 5.12 7.69 4.58
CA ARG A 26 4.73 9.11 4.52
C ARG A 26 3.25 9.35 4.78
N SER A 27 2.40 8.39 4.42
CA SER A 27 0.95 8.57 4.42
C SER A 27 0.19 7.29 4.74
N PRO A 28 0.40 6.68 5.93
CA PRO A 28 -0.19 5.39 6.28
C PRO A 28 -1.73 5.44 6.34
N ASP A 29 -2.28 6.56 6.79
CA ASP A 29 -3.73 6.76 6.97
C ASP A 29 -4.44 7.27 5.71
N LYS A 30 -3.73 7.47 4.59
CA LYS A 30 -4.34 7.90 3.33
C LYS A 30 -4.87 6.71 2.55
N ASP A 31 -5.92 6.93 1.77
CA ASP A 31 -6.44 5.93 0.84
C ASP A 31 -5.37 5.51 -0.17
N ALA A 32 -5.17 4.21 -0.27
CA ALA A 32 -4.29 3.57 -1.24
C ALA A 32 -5.08 3.02 -2.42
N TYR A 33 -6.21 2.38 -2.13
CA TYR A 33 -7.01 1.68 -3.13
C TYR A 33 -8.49 1.75 -2.76
N GLY A 34 -9.31 2.21 -3.71
CA GLY A 34 -10.76 2.20 -3.60
C GLY A 34 -11.35 1.06 -4.41
N PHE A 35 -12.31 0.35 -3.85
CA PHE A 35 -12.98 -0.78 -4.49
C PHE A 35 -14.47 -0.79 -4.17
N PHE A 36 -15.25 -1.47 -5.02
CA PHE A 36 -16.66 -1.68 -4.74
C PHE A 36 -16.83 -3.02 -4.02
N ASP A 37 -17.34 -2.99 -2.80
CA ASP A 37 -17.70 -4.17 -2.02
C ASP A 37 -19.08 -4.65 -2.48
N ASN A 38 -19.12 -5.84 -3.10
CA ASN A 38 -20.34 -6.42 -3.63
C ASN A 38 -21.30 -6.91 -2.54
N ASP A 39 -20.82 -7.24 -1.34
CA ASP A 39 -21.67 -7.73 -0.26
C ASP A 39 -22.31 -6.55 0.46
N LYS A 40 -21.53 -5.50 0.72
CA LYS A 40 -22.02 -4.25 1.34
C LYS A 40 -22.72 -3.31 0.36
N LYS A 41 -22.60 -3.55 -0.94
CA LYS A 41 -23.12 -2.70 -2.03
C LYS A 41 -22.67 -1.24 -1.91
N SER A 42 -21.40 -1.03 -1.54
CA SER A 42 -20.85 0.31 -1.32
C SER A 42 -19.39 0.40 -1.79
N TRP A 43 -18.93 1.64 -2.02
CA TRP A 43 -17.53 1.92 -2.26
C TRP A 43 -16.79 1.95 -0.93
N GLU A 44 -15.74 1.18 -0.85
CA GLU A 44 -14.86 1.06 0.31
C GLU A 44 -13.44 1.44 -0.11
N SER A 45 -12.59 1.72 0.87
CA SER A 45 -11.18 1.97 0.64
C SER A 45 -10.30 1.21 1.60
N LEU A 46 -9.07 0.95 1.15
CA LEU A 46 -7.96 0.52 1.99
C LEU A 46 -7.02 1.70 2.17
N THR A 47 -6.59 1.90 3.42
CA THR A 47 -5.46 2.79 3.72
C THR A 47 -4.14 2.14 3.31
N TRP A 48 -3.09 2.95 3.16
CA TRP A 48 -1.74 2.41 2.94
C TRP A 48 -1.27 1.48 4.06
N GLN A 49 -1.68 1.73 5.31
CA GLN A 49 -1.38 0.84 6.42
C GLN A 49 -2.05 -0.53 6.24
N GLN A 50 -3.34 -0.58 5.87
CA GLN A 50 -4.03 -1.85 5.63
C GLN A 50 -3.39 -2.64 4.47
N VAL A 51 -2.94 -1.95 3.43
CA VAL A 51 -2.16 -2.59 2.34
C VAL A 51 -0.84 -3.16 2.87
N ALA A 52 -0.15 -2.46 3.78
CA ALA A 52 1.09 -2.95 4.40
C ALA A 52 0.86 -4.22 5.24
N ASP A 53 -0.26 -4.28 5.95
CA ASP A 53 -0.64 -5.43 6.77
C ASP A 53 -0.91 -6.66 5.86
N GLU A 54 -1.63 -6.48 4.75
CA GLU A 54 -1.86 -7.53 3.75
C GLU A 54 -0.56 -8.01 3.09
N ILE A 55 0.33 -7.09 2.70
CA ILE A 55 1.64 -7.45 2.15
C ILE A 55 2.42 -8.32 3.14
N THR A 56 2.43 -7.92 4.42
CA THR A 56 3.13 -8.66 5.48
C THR A 56 2.52 -10.06 5.66
N HIS A 57 1.20 -10.16 5.63
CA HIS A 57 0.49 -11.44 5.71
C HIS A 57 0.91 -12.40 4.59
N TRP A 58 0.92 -11.94 3.33
CA TRP A 58 1.33 -12.75 2.19
C TRP A 58 2.82 -13.10 2.21
N GLN A 59 3.68 -12.16 2.60
CA GLN A 59 5.11 -12.44 2.77
C GLN A 59 5.35 -13.56 3.79
N GLN A 60 4.62 -13.55 4.90
CA GLN A 60 4.71 -14.61 5.92
C GLN A 60 4.21 -15.95 5.38
N ALA A 61 3.06 -15.98 4.71
CA ALA A 61 2.50 -17.19 4.12
C ALA A 61 3.44 -17.81 3.07
N LEU A 62 4.00 -17.00 2.18
CA LEU A 62 4.95 -17.47 1.15
C LEU A 62 6.23 -18.03 1.77
N GLN A 63 6.75 -17.39 2.82
CA GLN A 63 7.92 -17.88 3.55
C GLN A 63 7.69 -19.26 4.17
N GLN A 64 6.48 -19.53 4.68
CA GLN A 64 6.11 -20.85 5.24
C GLN A 64 6.12 -21.94 4.17
N GLU A 65 5.84 -21.59 2.91
CA GLU A 65 5.89 -22.48 1.76
C GLU A 65 7.29 -22.57 1.12
N ASN A 66 8.34 -22.01 1.77
CA ASN A 66 9.70 -21.90 1.24
C ASN A 66 9.81 -21.12 -0.08
N LEU A 67 8.85 -20.22 -0.33
CA LEU A 67 8.88 -19.28 -1.44
C LEU A 67 9.48 -17.96 -0.96
N ARG A 68 10.57 -17.54 -1.62
CA ARG A 68 11.29 -16.29 -1.34
C ARG A 68 11.19 -15.32 -2.50
#